data_AF-A0A9R1CT58-F1
#
_entry.id   AF-A0A9R1CT58-F1
#
_cell.length_a   1.000
_cell.length_b   1.000
_cell.length_c   1.000
_cell.angle_alpha   90.00
_cell.angle_beta   90.00
_cell.angle_gamma   90.00
#
_symmetry.space_group_name_H-M   'P 1'
#
loop_
_entity.id
_entity.type
_entity.pdbx_description
1 polymer ?
#
loop_
_entity_poly.entity_id
_entity_poly.type
_entity_poly.pdbx_seq_one_letter_code
_entity_poly.pdbx_strand_id
1 'polypeptide(L)'
;MSRVLELVCYQYFHSQGLQVTPEPAVSGGGETDLRIDDTNPVYVEITRLGTPDTELEIEAVYQSVAEQLTGQIPRNKYLRLDVNSSKLDWSGTPLNKTGSEKMILKQVQRTDLLKLLQHRDGLRLRDIQSMSSDWTLREVIEDSVRYGTHGTFGADWEGILDKPQFAPILQTRVEAFEGPVISAMMGDATGGLVELHSDMNSPSPAASKQETRFLERIERKVETKLDKGQRESGEVNILCIGATHWLARGYAKSNTHPLGRNQQVKIQNTIHDTLVQHSVPELVGVVMMEDDPAKSLWVENPSAASDLVTAYESTDVTRFIG
;
A
#
# COMPACT_ATOMS: atom_id res chain seq x y z
N MET A 1 -13.01 19.80 5.48
CA MET A 1 -13.20 18.33 5.46
C MET A 1 -11.95 17.64 6.05
N SER A 2 -11.49 18.03 7.25
CA SER A 2 -10.25 17.56 7.91
C SER A 2 -10.46 16.80 9.24
N ARG A 3 -11.68 16.81 9.79
CA ARG A 3 -11.96 16.35 11.17
C ARG A 3 -11.81 14.87 11.48
N VAL A 4 -11.79 13.97 10.48
CA VAL A 4 -11.74 12.51 10.77
C VAL A 4 -10.40 12.08 11.40
N LEU A 5 -9.26 12.52 10.89
CA LEU A 5 -7.93 12.19 11.45
C LEU A 5 -7.69 12.91 12.76
N GLU A 6 -8.06 14.19 12.86
CA GLU A 6 -8.05 14.92 14.13
C GLU A 6 -8.88 14.16 15.19
N LEU A 7 -10.06 13.65 14.82
CA LEU A 7 -10.90 12.83 15.69
C LEU A 7 -10.26 11.48 16.03
N VAL A 8 -9.58 10.82 15.08
CA VAL A 8 -8.87 9.55 15.33
C VAL A 8 -7.69 9.77 16.28
N CYS A 9 -6.85 10.78 16.05
CA CYS A 9 -5.75 11.14 16.95
C CYS A 9 -6.29 11.54 18.33
N TYR A 10 -7.34 12.36 18.37
CA TYR A 10 -8.03 12.72 19.61
C TYR A 10 -8.52 11.48 20.36
N GLN A 11 -9.30 10.61 19.69
CA GLN A 11 -9.86 9.40 20.29
C GLN A 11 -8.76 8.45 20.76
N TYR A 12 -7.67 8.34 20.01
CA TYR A 12 -6.52 7.52 20.39
C TYR A 12 -5.94 7.99 21.72
N PHE A 13 -5.43 9.22 21.79
CA PHE A 13 -4.80 9.74 23.01
C PHE A 13 -5.79 9.81 24.18
N HIS A 14 -7.03 10.20 23.92
CA HIS A 14 -8.08 10.21 24.94
C HIS A 14 -8.41 8.80 25.46
N SER A 15 -8.40 7.76 24.60
CA SER A 15 -8.63 6.37 25.02
C SER A 15 -7.49 5.81 25.88
N GLN A 16 -6.29 6.39 25.77
CA GLN A 16 -5.15 6.09 26.64
C GLN A 16 -5.22 6.81 28.00
N GLY A 17 -6.29 7.56 28.26
CA GLY A 17 -6.49 8.30 29.50
C GLY A 17 -5.76 9.64 29.55
N LEU A 18 -5.20 10.11 28.43
CA LEU A 18 -4.57 11.42 28.33
C LEU A 18 -5.61 12.50 28.15
N GLN A 19 -5.37 13.67 28.74
CA GLN A 19 -6.19 14.84 28.50
C GLN A 19 -5.84 15.42 27.13
N VAL A 20 -6.85 15.67 26.30
CA VAL A 20 -6.66 16.20 24.94
C VAL A 20 -7.53 17.44 24.75
N THR A 21 -6.90 18.57 24.39
CA THR A 21 -7.56 19.83 24.07
C THR A 21 -7.46 20.09 22.56
N PRO A 22 -8.58 20.18 21.82
CA PRO A 22 -8.56 20.50 20.40
C PRO A 22 -8.41 22.00 20.13
N GLU A 23 -7.77 22.34 19.01
CA GLU A 23 -7.58 23.71 18.51
C GLU A 23 -7.06 24.71 19.59
N PRO A 24 -6.05 24.38 20.42
CA PRO A 24 -5.60 25.27 21.47
C PRO A 24 -4.80 26.45 20.89
N ALA A 25 -5.03 27.63 21.47
CA ALA A 25 -4.26 28.83 21.14
C ALA A 25 -2.79 28.68 21.57
N VAL A 26 -1.88 29.19 20.74
CA VAL A 26 -0.43 29.25 21.01
C VAL A 26 0.03 30.69 21.24
N SER A 27 1.15 30.86 21.94
CA SER A 27 1.70 32.16 22.34
C SER A 27 1.98 33.11 21.16
N GLY A 28 2.26 32.55 19.97
CA GLY A 28 2.48 33.28 18.73
C GLY A 28 1.24 33.92 18.08
N GLY A 29 0.05 33.74 18.65
CA GLY A 29 -1.18 34.39 18.17
C GLY A 29 -1.99 33.59 17.14
N GLY A 30 -1.86 32.26 17.12
CA GLY A 30 -2.73 31.37 16.36
C GLY A 30 -3.08 30.09 17.13
N GLU A 31 -3.41 29.00 16.44
CA GLU A 31 -3.86 27.74 17.01
C GLU A 31 -3.05 26.57 16.42
N THR A 32 -2.80 25.54 17.23
CA THR A 32 -2.36 24.22 16.74
C THR A 32 -3.53 23.24 16.71
N ASP A 33 -3.38 22.04 16.16
CA ASP A 33 -4.51 21.11 16.00
C ASP A 33 -4.91 20.46 17.33
N LEU A 34 -3.96 20.00 18.15
CA LEU A 34 -4.23 19.41 19.48
C LEU A 34 -3.15 19.81 20.52
N ARG A 35 -3.53 19.86 21.80
CA ARG A 35 -2.63 19.78 22.95
C ARG A 35 -2.96 18.53 23.75
N ILE A 36 -1.95 17.72 24.05
CA ILE A 36 -2.06 16.49 24.83
C ILE A 36 -1.31 16.69 26.15
N ASP A 37 -1.91 16.21 27.24
CA ASP A 37 -1.40 16.37 28.61
C ASP A 37 -1.41 17.84 29.08
N ASP A 38 -1.88 18.08 30.30
CA ASP A 38 -1.91 19.41 30.92
C ASP A 38 -0.67 19.65 31.80
N THR A 39 0.02 18.59 32.22
CA THR A 39 1.20 18.67 33.10
C THR A 39 2.48 18.85 32.30
N ASN A 40 2.62 18.08 31.22
CA ASN A 40 3.75 18.19 30.28
C ASN A 40 3.18 18.31 28.86
N PRO A 41 2.77 19.52 28.45
CA PRO A 41 1.96 19.67 27.26
C PRO A 41 2.74 19.33 25.99
N VAL A 42 2.12 18.50 25.16
CA VAL A 42 2.59 18.14 23.82
C VAL A 42 1.64 18.74 22.80
N TYR A 43 2.15 19.65 21.99
CA TYR A 43 1.41 20.31 20.92
C TYR A 43 1.57 19.51 19.63
N VAL A 44 0.46 19.17 18.99
CA VAL A 44 0.43 18.28 17.82
C VAL A 44 -0.18 19.00 16.63
N GLU A 45 0.62 19.10 15.57
CA GLU A 45 0.18 19.50 14.25
C GLU A 45 -0.23 18.27 13.46
N ILE A 46 -1.43 18.24 12.90
CA ILE A 46 -1.97 17.14 12.13
C ILE A 46 -2.03 17.54 10.65
N THR A 47 -1.50 16.67 9.79
CA THR A 47 -1.65 16.79 8.34
C THR A 47 -2.02 15.44 7.74
N ARG A 48 -2.64 15.49 6.56
CA ARG A 48 -2.87 14.29 5.75
C ARG A 48 -1.99 14.36 4.52
N LEU A 49 -1.42 13.22 4.14
CA LEU A 49 -0.86 13.05 2.80
C LEU A 49 -1.91 13.32 1.71
N GLY A 50 -3.18 13.12 2.08
CA GLY A 50 -4.33 13.07 1.18
C GLY A 50 -4.54 11.63 0.75
N THR A 51 -5.80 11.23 0.54
CA THR A 51 -6.04 10.01 -0.23
C THR A 51 -5.64 10.34 -1.66
N PRO A 52 -4.73 9.57 -2.26
CA PRO A 52 -4.53 9.69 -3.68
C PRO A 52 -5.84 9.26 -4.35
N ASP A 53 -6.50 10.16 -5.10
CA ASP A 53 -7.70 9.80 -5.87
C ASP A 53 -7.43 8.51 -6.67
N THR A 54 -6.22 8.40 -7.21
CA THR A 54 -5.68 7.25 -7.91
C THR A 54 -5.66 5.94 -7.12
N GLU A 55 -5.26 5.94 -5.84
CA GLU A 55 -5.14 4.72 -5.02
C GLU A 55 -6.54 4.23 -4.62
N LEU A 56 -7.46 5.15 -4.29
CA LEU A 56 -8.89 4.84 -4.10
C LEU A 56 -9.56 4.34 -5.40
N GLU A 57 -9.13 4.87 -6.55
CA GLU A 57 -9.61 4.41 -7.85
C GLU A 57 -9.16 2.98 -8.16
N ILE A 58 -7.89 2.66 -7.89
CA ILE A 58 -7.36 1.30 -8.03
C ILE A 58 -8.04 0.34 -7.04
N GLU A 59 -8.22 0.76 -5.78
CA GLU A 59 -8.92 -0.04 -4.78
C GLU A 59 -10.36 -0.33 -5.19
N ALA A 60 -11.09 0.67 -5.72
CA ALA A 60 -12.44 0.47 -6.23
C ALA A 60 -12.49 -0.54 -7.40
N VAL A 61 -11.52 -0.49 -8.31
CA VAL A 61 -11.38 -1.48 -9.39
C VAL A 61 -11.15 -2.88 -8.81
N TYR A 62 -10.22 -2.99 -7.85
CA TYR A 62 -9.87 -4.26 -7.24
C TYR A 62 -11.03 -4.87 -6.46
N GLN A 63 -11.75 -4.06 -5.69
CA GLN A 63 -12.93 -4.48 -4.94
C GLN A 63 -14.04 -4.97 -5.89
N SER A 64 -14.33 -4.22 -6.97
CA SER A 64 -15.31 -4.63 -7.98
C SER A 64 -14.94 -5.97 -8.63
N VAL A 65 -13.66 -6.18 -8.97
CA VAL A 65 -13.19 -7.45 -9.54
C VAL A 65 -13.27 -8.57 -8.50
N ALA A 66 -12.87 -8.32 -7.25
CA ALA A 66 -12.91 -9.32 -6.18
C ALA A 66 -14.34 -9.82 -5.95
N GLU A 67 -15.32 -8.92 -5.90
CA GLU A 67 -16.74 -9.26 -5.76
C GLU A 67 -17.24 -10.13 -6.91
N GLN A 68 -16.89 -9.77 -8.15
CA GLN A 68 -17.28 -10.54 -9.35
C GLN A 68 -16.64 -11.93 -9.40
N LEU A 69 -15.41 -12.08 -8.93
CA LEU A 69 -14.69 -13.36 -8.90
C LEU A 69 -15.06 -14.23 -7.70
N THR A 70 -15.52 -13.63 -6.59
CA THR A 70 -15.88 -14.38 -5.37
C THR A 70 -16.97 -15.41 -5.63
N GLY A 71 -17.94 -15.09 -6.51
CA GLY A 71 -18.98 -16.03 -6.92
C GLY A 71 -18.49 -17.17 -7.83
N GLN A 72 -17.26 -17.09 -8.34
CA GLN A 72 -16.69 -18.05 -9.29
C GLN A 72 -15.72 -19.04 -8.64
N ILE A 73 -15.33 -18.81 -7.39
CA ILE A 73 -14.44 -19.71 -6.65
C ILE A 73 -15.20 -20.59 -5.64
N PRO A 74 -14.70 -21.79 -5.31
CA PRO A 74 -15.29 -22.62 -4.27
C PRO A 74 -15.27 -21.92 -2.90
N ARG A 75 -16.29 -22.14 -2.07
CA ARG A 75 -16.42 -21.52 -0.73
C ARG A 75 -15.32 -21.91 0.26
N ASN A 76 -14.58 -22.99 -0.01
CA ASN A 76 -13.45 -23.44 0.79
C ASN A 76 -12.10 -22.99 0.24
N LYS A 77 -12.08 -22.07 -0.73
CA LYS A 77 -10.86 -21.58 -1.36
C LYS A 77 -10.68 -20.08 -1.14
N TYR A 78 -9.42 -19.65 -1.17
CA TYR A 78 -9.08 -18.25 -1.45
C TYR A 78 -8.39 -18.16 -2.82
N LEU A 79 -8.59 -17.04 -3.50
CA LEU A 79 -7.90 -16.65 -4.72
C LEU A 79 -7.16 -15.34 -4.44
N ARG A 80 -5.87 -15.31 -4.71
CA ARG A 80 -5.07 -14.09 -4.73
C ARG A 80 -4.64 -13.81 -6.16
N LEU A 81 -4.86 -12.59 -6.63
CA LEU A 81 -4.32 -12.08 -7.89
C LEU A 81 -3.37 -10.92 -7.59
N ASP A 82 -2.16 -10.97 -8.12
CA ASP A 82 -1.29 -9.80 -8.16
C ASP A 82 -1.41 -9.13 -9.53
N VAL A 83 -1.60 -7.82 -9.51
CA VAL A 83 -1.96 -7.01 -10.67
C VAL A 83 -0.93 -5.89 -10.86
N ASN A 84 -0.32 -5.83 -12.04
CA ASN A 84 0.48 -4.69 -12.44
C ASN A 84 -0.43 -3.49 -12.73
N SER A 85 -0.50 -2.56 -11.78
CA SER A 85 -1.29 -1.32 -11.85
C SER A 85 -0.92 -0.45 -13.06
N SER A 86 0.30 -0.58 -13.61
CA SER A 86 0.74 0.14 -14.81
C SER A 86 -0.01 -0.26 -16.08
N LYS A 87 -0.56 -1.48 -16.11
CA LYS A 87 -1.27 -2.05 -17.26
C LYS A 87 -2.78 -1.85 -17.17
N LEU A 88 -3.26 -1.09 -16.17
CA LEU A 88 -4.66 -0.68 -16.08
C LEU A 88 -4.97 0.40 -17.13
N ASP A 89 -6.25 0.70 -17.32
CA ASP A 89 -6.70 1.64 -18.33
C ASP A 89 -6.57 3.09 -17.86
N TRP A 90 -5.43 3.70 -18.20
CA TRP A 90 -5.10 5.10 -17.94
C TRP A 90 -5.48 6.04 -19.11
N SER A 91 -6.39 5.63 -20.00
CA SER A 91 -6.83 6.48 -21.13
C SER A 91 -7.61 7.74 -20.71
N GLY A 92 -7.96 7.86 -19.42
CA GLY A 92 -8.55 9.05 -18.81
C GLY A 92 -7.83 9.47 -17.52
N THR A 93 -8.07 10.72 -17.12
CA THR A 93 -7.78 11.23 -15.77
C THR A 93 -9.09 11.78 -15.22
N PRO A 94 -9.73 11.12 -14.23
CA PRO A 94 -9.27 9.97 -13.43
C PRO A 94 -9.20 8.61 -14.17
N LEU A 95 -8.62 7.58 -13.52
CA LEU A 95 -8.47 6.20 -14.03
C LEU A 95 -9.79 5.67 -14.61
N ASN A 96 -9.74 5.04 -15.79
CA ASN A 96 -10.93 4.38 -16.34
C ASN A 96 -11.21 3.07 -15.59
N LYS A 97 -12.02 3.15 -14.53
CA LYS A 97 -12.35 2.01 -13.66
C LYS A 97 -12.96 0.84 -14.43
N THR A 98 -13.98 1.11 -15.24
CA THR A 98 -14.68 0.08 -16.02
C THR A 98 -13.78 -0.57 -17.07
N GLY A 99 -12.91 0.20 -17.73
CA GLY A 99 -11.90 -0.34 -18.64
C GLY A 99 -10.94 -1.28 -17.91
N SER A 100 -10.42 -0.83 -16.77
CA SER A 100 -9.48 -1.57 -15.92
C SER A 100 -10.08 -2.88 -15.37
N GLU A 101 -11.31 -2.85 -14.86
CA GLU A 101 -12.05 -4.04 -14.42
C GLU A 101 -12.19 -5.05 -15.55
N LYS A 102 -12.63 -4.59 -16.74
CA LYS A 102 -12.78 -5.43 -17.93
C LYS A 102 -11.45 -6.05 -18.35
N MET A 103 -10.34 -5.32 -18.27
CA MET A 103 -9.02 -5.85 -18.62
C MET A 103 -8.63 -7.02 -17.70
N ILE A 104 -8.79 -6.86 -16.38
CA ILE A 104 -8.48 -7.92 -15.40
C ILE A 104 -9.37 -9.15 -15.64
N LEU A 105 -10.70 -8.96 -15.66
CA LEU A 105 -11.66 -10.05 -15.80
C LEU A 105 -11.51 -10.79 -17.14
N LYS A 106 -11.29 -10.05 -18.23
CA LYS A 106 -11.08 -10.63 -19.57
C LYS A 106 -9.82 -11.48 -19.63
N GLN A 107 -8.75 -11.07 -18.95
CA GLN A 107 -7.53 -11.88 -18.87
C GLN A 107 -7.78 -13.17 -18.06
N VAL A 108 -8.45 -13.07 -16.90
CA VAL A 108 -8.83 -14.25 -16.10
C VAL A 108 -9.66 -15.25 -16.93
N GLN A 109 -10.61 -14.74 -17.73
CA GLN A 109 -11.46 -15.56 -18.58
C GLN A 109 -10.71 -16.19 -19.77
N ARG A 110 -9.92 -15.38 -20.51
CA ARG A 110 -9.21 -15.84 -21.71
C ARG A 110 -8.15 -16.90 -21.42
N THR A 111 -7.52 -16.81 -20.26
CA THR A 111 -6.49 -17.75 -19.81
C THR A 111 -7.07 -18.95 -19.06
N ASP A 112 -8.38 -18.96 -18.82
CA ASP A 112 -9.08 -19.93 -17.96
C ASP A 112 -8.34 -20.13 -16.62
N LEU A 113 -7.95 -18.99 -16.03
CA LEU A 113 -6.98 -18.93 -14.93
C LEU A 113 -7.45 -19.73 -13.70
N LEU A 114 -8.75 -19.70 -13.42
CA LEU A 114 -9.33 -20.42 -12.28
C LEU A 114 -9.18 -21.94 -12.45
N LYS A 115 -9.32 -22.46 -13.68
CA LYS A 115 -9.14 -23.89 -13.95
C LYS A 115 -7.68 -24.30 -13.85
N LEU A 116 -6.75 -23.45 -14.28
CA LEU A 116 -5.32 -23.69 -14.05
C LEU A 116 -5.00 -23.77 -12.55
N LEU A 117 -5.55 -22.85 -11.75
CA LEU A 117 -5.31 -22.77 -10.31
C LEU A 117 -5.96 -23.90 -9.49
N GLN A 118 -6.99 -24.57 -10.01
CA GLN A 118 -7.53 -25.79 -9.37
C GLN A 118 -6.53 -26.95 -9.35
N HIS A 119 -5.51 -26.89 -10.19
CA HIS A 119 -4.51 -27.95 -10.35
C HIS A 119 -3.08 -27.51 -10.00
N ARG A 120 -2.90 -26.21 -9.71
CA ARG A 120 -1.64 -25.58 -9.35
C ARG A 120 -1.93 -24.53 -8.29
N ASP A 121 -1.28 -24.63 -7.14
CA ASP A 121 -1.51 -23.68 -6.05
C ASP A 121 -1.13 -22.24 -6.42
N GLY A 122 -0.23 -22.04 -7.40
CA GLY A 122 0.07 -20.72 -7.93
C GLY A 122 0.75 -20.71 -9.30
N LEU A 123 0.66 -19.56 -9.97
CA LEU A 123 1.11 -19.33 -11.34
C LEU A 123 1.74 -17.93 -11.46
N ARG A 124 2.88 -17.85 -12.14
CA ARG A 124 3.53 -16.60 -12.52
C ARG A 124 3.24 -16.31 -13.99
N LEU A 125 2.15 -15.58 -14.24
CA LEU A 125 1.76 -15.18 -15.60
C LEU A 125 2.78 -14.25 -16.25
N ARG A 126 3.53 -13.48 -15.46
CA ARG A 126 4.62 -12.62 -15.95
C ARG A 126 5.64 -13.40 -16.77
N ASP A 127 5.95 -14.62 -16.38
CA ASP A 127 6.95 -15.44 -17.07
C ASP A 127 6.44 -15.77 -18.47
N ILE A 128 5.16 -16.13 -18.58
CA ILE A 128 4.43 -16.35 -19.85
C ILE A 128 4.41 -15.06 -20.69
N GLN A 129 4.05 -13.93 -20.08
CA GLN A 129 3.95 -12.63 -20.75
C GLN A 129 5.28 -12.10 -21.30
N SER A 130 6.41 -12.65 -20.88
CA SER A 130 7.74 -12.25 -21.36
C SER A 130 8.20 -13.04 -22.59
N MET A 131 7.43 -14.04 -23.01
CA MET A 131 7.77 -14.95 -24.10
C MET A 131 7.21 -14.46 -25.45
N SER A 132 7.58 -15.15 -26.53
CA SER A 132 7.11 -14.81 -27.88
C SER A 132 5.59 -14.95 -27.99
N SER A 133 4.91 -13.89 -28.45
CA SER A 133 3.45 -13.83 -28.59
C SER A 133 2.87 -14.87 -29.55
N ASP A 134 3.67 -15.29 -30.54
CA ASP A 134 3.25 -16.22 -31.60
C ASP A 134 3.16 -17.67 -31.13
N TRP A 135 3.77 -17.98 -29.98
CA TRP A 135 3.79 -19.32 -29.43
C TRP A 135 2.52 -19.60 -28.65
N THR A 136 2.09 -20.86 -28.71
CA THR A 136 1.11 -21.42 -27.80
C THR A 136 1.75 -21.71 -26.45
N LEU A 137 0.94 -21.78 -25.39
CA LEU A 137 1.42 -22.19 -24.07
C LEU A 137 2.09 -23.56 -24.12
N ARG A 138 1.60 -24.48 -24.95
CA ARG A 138 2.23 -25.80 -25.17
C ARG A 138 3.67 -25.66 -25.69
N GLU A 139 3.87 -24.90 -26.76
CA GLU A 139 5.19 -24.72 -27.37
C GLU A 139 6.19 -24.11 -26.38
N VAL A 140 5.73 -23.13 -25.59
CA VAL A 140 6.51 -22.54 -24.50
C VAL A 140 6.94 -23.59 -23.47
N ILE A 141 6.00 -24.41 -22.98
CA ILE A 141 6.31 -25.42 -21.95
C ILE A 141 7.26 -26.47 -22.53
N GLU A 142 7.00 -26.97 -23.73
CA GLU A 142 7.81 -27.99 -24.39
C GLU A 142 9.24 -27.50 -24.68
N ASP A 143 9.39 -26.24 -25.13
CA ASP A 143 10.70 -25.60 -25.29
C ASP A 143 11.43 -25.46 -23.95
N SER A 144 10.72 -24.99 -22.92
CA SER A 144 11.25 -24.83 -21.56
C SER A 144 11.75 -26.16 -20.97
N VAL A 145 10.99 -27.24 -21.16
CA VAL A 145 11.34 -28.59 -20.71
C VAL A 145 12.53 -29.14 -21.50
N ARG A 146 12.53 -28.97 -22.83
CA ARG A 146 13.55 -29.54 -23.71
C ARG A 146 14.90 -28.84 -23.56
N TYR A 147 14.92 -27.52 -23.43
CA TYR A 147 16.14 -26.73 -23.51
C TYR A 147 16.49 -25.99 -22.22
N GLY A 148 15.62 -26.00 -21.20
CA GLY A 148 15.84 -25.27 -19.94
C GLY A 148 15.86 -23.76 -20.12
N THR A 149 15.29 -23.25 -21.21
CA THR A 149 15.33 -21.84 -21.65
C THR A 149 14.64 -20.87 -20.68
N HIS A 150 13.73 -21.37 -19.84
CA HIS A 150 12.88 -20.55 -18.97
C HIS A 150 12.93 -20.97 -17.49
N GLY A 151 14.10 -21.42 -17.02
CA GLY A 151 14.31 -21.76 -15.60
C GLY A 151 13.42 -22.92 -15.15
N THR A 152 12.71 -22.76 -14.03
CA THR A 152 11.82 -23.81 -13.51
C THR A 152 10.46 -23.86 -14.22
N PHE A 153 10.13 -22.88 -15.08
CA PHE A 153 8.83 -22.78 -15.73
C PHE A 153 8.41 -24.07 -16.44
N GLY A 154 9.31 -24.69 -17.21
CA GLY A 154 9.01 -25.95 -17.90
C GLY A 154 8.64 -27.07 -16.93
N ALA A 155 9.46 -27.29 -15.89
CA ALA A 155 9.21 -28.29 -14.85
C ALA A 155 7.92 -28.00 -14.05
N ASP A 156 7.65 -26.73 -13.80
CA ASP A 156 6.45 -26.24 -13.12
C ASP A 156 5.19 -26.33 -13.99
N TRP A 157 5.26 -26.79 -15.24
CA TRP A 157 4.10 -26.90 -16.12
C TRP A 157 4.01 -28.21 -16.89
N GLU A 158 5.08 -28.99 -17.00
CA GLU A 158 5.13 -30.26 -17.76
C GLU A 158 3.97 -31.21 -17.39
N GLY A 159 3.63 -31.33 -16.11
CA GLY A 159 2.54 -32.18 -15.62
C GLY A 159 1.12 -31.80 -16.07
N ILE A 160 0.94 -30.75 -16.88
CA ILE A 160 -0.34 -30.44 -17.54
C ILE A 160 -0.39 -30.81 -19.03
N LEU A 161 0.76 -31.10 -19.68
CA LEU A 161 0.83 -31.34 -21.13
C LEU A 161 -0.01 -32.54 -21.58
N ASP A 162 -0.08 -33.57 -20.75
CA ASP A 162 -0.77 -34.84 -21.07
C ASP A 162 -2.22 -34.88 -20.58
N LYS A 163 -2.72 -33.80 -19.97
CA LYS A 163 -4.04 -33.76 -19.36
C LYS A 163 -5.08 -33.21 -20.35
N PRO A 164 -6.04 -34.03 -20.86
CA PRO A 164 -6.95 -33.61 -21.93
C PRO A 164 -7.79 -32.39 -21.60
N GLN A 165 -8.14 -32.19 -20.32
CA GLN A 165 -8.92 -31.04 -19.88
C GLN A 165 -8.21 -29.70 -20.10
N PHE A 166 -6.88 -29.67 -20.27
CA PHE A 166 -6.11 -28.47 -20.55
C PHE A 166 -5.81 -28.25 -22.03
N ALA A 167 -6.21 -29.16 -22.92
CA ALA A 167 -5.94 -29.02 -24.35
C ALA A 167 -6.35 -27.64 -24.92
N PRO A 168 -7.51 -27.04 -24.57
CA PRO A 168 -7.86 -25.70 -25.05
C PRO A 168 -6.89 -24.61 -24.56
N ILE A 169 -6.46 -24.67 -23.30
CA ILE A 169 -5.56 -23.69 -22.70
C ILE A 169 -4.14 -23.85 -23.25
N LEU A 170 -3.70 -25.09 -23.47
CA LEU A 170 -2.40 -25.40 -24.06
C LEU A 170 -2.27 -24.89 -25.51
N GLN A 171 -3.38 -24.81 -26.24
CA GLN A 171 -3.43 -24.22 -27.59
C GLN A 171 -3.63 -22.70 -27.58
N THR A 172 -3.79 -22.08 -26.41
CA THR A 172 -3.93 -20.64 -26.30
C THR A 172 -2.57 -19.99 -26.51
N ARG A 173 -2.54 -18.95 -27.36
CA ARG A 173 -1.35 -18.16 -27.64
C ARG A 173 -0.92 -17.32 -26.44
N VAL A 174 0.37 -17.08 -26.30
CA VAL A 174 0.96 -16.23 -25.26
C VAL A 174 0.30 -14.85 -25.22
N GLU A 175 -0.08 -14.28 -26.38
CA GLU A 175 -0.81 -13.00 -26.47
C GLU A 175 -2.10 -12.96 -25.61
N ALA A 176 -2.76 -14.09 -25.40
CA ALA A 176 -3.99 -14.14 -24.60
C ALA A 176 -3.71 -14.07 -23.09
N PHE A 177 -2.47 -14.34 -22.67
CA PHE A 177 -1.98 -14.18 -21.29
C PHE A 177 -1.50 -12.75 -21.02
N GLU A 178 -1.39 -11.90 -22.04
CA GLU A 178 -1.10 -10.48 -21.87
C GLU A 178 -2.24 -9.76 -21.13
N GLY A 179 -1.87 -9.02 -20.09
CA GLY A 179 -2.79 -8.20 -19.33
C GLY A 179 -2.23 -7.76 -18.00
N PRO A 180 -3.06 -7.14 -17.15
CA PRO A 180 -2.63 -6.57 -15.88
C PRO A 180 -2.39 -7.63 -14.79
N VAL A 181 -3.03 -8.80 -14.80
CA VAL A 181 -2.73 -9.90 -13.87
C VAL A 181 -1.38 -10.50 -14.22
N ILE A 182 -0.48 -10.59 -13.24
CA ILE A 182 0.90 -11.04 -13.43
C ILE A 182 1.24 -12.29 -12.62
N SER A 183 0.51 -12.56 -11.56
CA SER A 183 0.56 -13.81 -10.80
C SER A 183 -0.78 -14.07 -10.15
N ALA A 184 -1.03 -15.34 -9.89
CA ALA A 184 -2.22 -15.77 -9.21
C ALA A 184 -1.93 -16.98 -8.33
N MET A 185 -2.66 -17.11 -7.23
CA MET A 185 -2.53 -18.20 -6.27
C MET A 185 -3.92 -18.61 -5.82
N MET A 186 -4.15 -19.91 -5.63
CA MET A 186 -5.35 -20.44 -5.01
C MET A 186 -4.96 -21.40 -3.89
N GLY A 187 -5.61 -21.28 -2.73
CA GLY A 187 -5.39 -22.18 -1.61
C GLY A 187 -6.63 -22.35 -0.77
N ASP A 188 -6.52 -23.05 0.35
CA ASP A 188 -7.67 -23.32 1.23
C ASP A 188 -8.00 -22.11 2.13
N ALA A 189 -9.29 -21.79 2.26
CA ALA A 189 -9.78 -20.76 3.16
C ALA A 189 -11.21 -21.04 3.63
N THR A 190 -11.63 -20.35 4.69
CA THR A 190 -13.01 -20.42 5.17
C THR A 190 -13.80 -19.25 4.59
N GLY A 191 -14.71 -19.53 3.64
CA GLY A 191 -15.73 -18.56 3.23
C GLY A 191 -15.58 -17.93 1.84
N GLY A 192 -14.76 -18.49 0.93
CA GLY A 192 -14.62 -17.99 -0.44
C GLY A 192 -14.07 -16.58 -0.47
N LEU A 193 -12.75 -16.43 -0.53
CA LEU A 193 -12.10 -15.12 -0.45
C LEU A 193 -11.38 -14.80 -1.77
N VAL A 194 -11.58 -13.60 -2.30
CA VAL A 194 -10.77 -13.10 -3.41
C VAL A 194 -10.02 -11.86 -2.96
N GLU A 195 -8.71 -11.85 -3.21
CA GLU A 195 -7.84 -10.73 -2.92
C GLU A 195 -7.15 -10.25 -4.19
N LEU A 196 -7.15 -8.94 -4.39
CA LEU A 196 -6.39 -8.31 -5.47
C LEU A 196 -5.34 -7.39 -4.85
N HIS A 197 -4.11 -7.60 -5.29
CA HIS A 197 -2.95 -6.89 -4.80
C HIS A 197 -2.34 -6.14 -5.98
N SER A 198 -1.97 -4.88 -5.80
CA SER A 198 -1.01 -4.28 -6.73
C SER A 198 0.30 -5.04 -6.60
N ASP A 199 0.94 -5.31 -7.74
CA ASP A 199 2.24 -5.97 -7.79
C ASP A 199 3.23 -5.30 -6.82
N MET A 200 3.53 -6.00 -5.73
CA MET A 200 4.56 -5.61 -4.78
C MET A 200 5.94 -6.15 -5.16
N ASN A 201 6.14 -6.66 -6.39
CA ASN A 201 7.48 -6.92 -6.90
C ASN A 201 8.18 -5.59 -7.17
N SER A 202 8.78 -5.09 -6.09
CA SER A 202 9.73 -4.01 -5.99
C SER A 202 10.90 -4.19 -6.97
N PRO A 203 11.05 -3.32 -7.98
CA PRO A 203 9.98 -2.48 -8.50
C PRO A 203 9.84 -2.57 -10.03
N SER A 204 8.59 -2.71 -10.48
CA SER A 204 8.24 -2.32 -11.86
C SER A 204 8.37 -0.80 -12.02
N PRO A 205 8.63 -0.26 -13.23
CA PRO A 205 8.81 1.19 -13.44
C PRO A 205 7.64 2.06 -12.97
N ALA A 206 6.42 1.54 -12.96
CA ALA A 206 5.26 2.27 -12.46
C ALA A 206 5.14 2.21 -10.93
N ALA A 207 5.45 1.07 -10.30
CA ALA A 207 5.56 0.97 -8.86
C ALA A 207 6.66 1.89 -8.34
N SER A 208 7.81 1.95 -9.02
CA SER A 208 8.85 2.97 -8.75
C SER A 208 8.31 4.38 -8.85
N LYS A 209 7.59 4.72 -9.94
CA LYS A 209 7.02 6.07 -10.10
C LYS A 209 5.96 6.40 -9.04
N GLN A 210 5.16 5.42 -8.62
CA GLN A 210 4.17 5.58 -7.55
C GLN A 210 4.86 5.79 -6.21
N GLU A 211 5.87 4.98 -5.91
CA GLU A 211 6.72 5.12 -4.73
C GLU A 211 7.41 6.48 -4.71
N THR A 212 8.06 6.89 -5.80
CA THR A 212 8.69 8.22 -5.92
C THR A 212 7.67 9.34 -5.69
N ARG A 213 6.52 9.31 -6.37
CA ARG A 213 5.46 10.31 -6.16
C ARG A 213 4.89 10.29 -4.75
N PHE A 214 4.90 9.15 -4.08
CA PHE A 214 4.47 9.03 -2.70
C PHE A 214 5.49 9.65 -1.74
N LEU A 215 6.77 9.34 -1.91
CA LEU A 215 7.85 9.95 -1.14
C LEU A 215 7.91 11.48 -1.35
N GLU A 216 7.79 11.95 -2.60
CA GLU A 216 7.69 13.39 -2.92
C GLU A 216 6.47 14.06 -2.26
N ARG A 217 5.36 13.32 -2.10
CA ARG A 217 4.18 13.83 -1.39
C ARG A 217 4.42 13.92 0.11
N ILE A 218 5.10 12.95 0.71
CA ILE A 218 5.51 12.99 2.11
C ILE A 218 6.41 14.19 2.33
N GLU A 219 7.50 14.29 1.58
CA GLU A 219 8.46 15.39 1.62
C GLU A 219 7.73 16.74 1.56
N ARG A 220 6.97 17.00 0.50
CA ARG A 220 6.25 18.27 0.34
C ARG A 220 5.27 18.57 1.47
N LYS A 221 4.65 17.54 2.06
CA LYS A 221 3.70 17.70 3.17
C LYS A 221 4.41 18.00 4.48
N VAL A 222 5.54 17.35 4.75
CA VAL A 222 6.43 17.66 5.86
C VAL A 222 6.90 19.11 5.69
N GLU A 223 7.54 19.46 4.57
CA GLU A 223 8.01 20.82 4.25
C GLU A 223 6.93 21.88 4.49
N THR A 224 5.73 21.67 3.93
CA THR A 224 4.61 22.62 4.09
C THR A 224 4.24 22.83 5.56
N LYS A 225 4.23 21.77 6.37
CA LYS A 225 3.95 21.90 7.82
C LYS A 225 5.15 22.43 8.59
N LEU A 226 6.38 22.18 8.14
CA LEU A 226 7.57 22.82 8.71
C LEU A 226 7.51 24.34 8.53
N ASP A 227 7.16 24.81 7.33
CA ASP A 227 7.11 26.23 6.98
C ASP A 227 5.88 26.98 7.52
N LYS A 228 4.72 26.31 7.57
CA LYS A 228 3.41 26.98 7.81
C LYS A 228 2.66 26.48 9.05
N GLY A 229 3.10 25.38 9.65
CA GLY A 229 2.52 24.85 10.88
C GLY A 229 2.80 25.77 12.06
N GLN A 230 1.92 25.74 13.06
CA GLN A 230 2.10 26.50 14.29
C GLN A 230 2.79 25.64 15.33
N ARG A 231 3.64 26.26 16.16
CA ARG A 231 4.40 25.59 17.22
C ARG A 231 4.36 26.45 18.45
N GLU A 232 4.20 25.81 19.60
CA GLU A 232 4.35 26.49 20.88
C GLU A 232 5.84 26.57 21.25
N SER A 233 6.29 27.77 21.61
CA SER A 233 7.70 28.01 21.86
C SER A 233 8.10 27.46 23.22
N GLY A 234 9.18 26.67 23.27
CA GLY A 234 9.68 26.07 24.51
C GLY A 234 8.87 24.87 25.01
N GLU A 235 7.84 24.44 24.27
CA GLU A 235 7.05 23.25 24.56
C GLU A 235 7.35 22.13 23.55
N VAL A 236 6.96 20.91 23.89
CA VAL A 236 7.14 19.74 23.01
C VAL A 236 6.18 19.85 21.83
N ASN A 237 6.70 19.93 20.60
CA ASN A 237 5.88 19.89 19.38
C ASN A 237 6.11 18.60 18.59
N ILE A 238 5.05 18.03 18.04
CA ILE A 238 5.07 16.84 17.17
C ILE A 238 4.26 17.11 15.90
N LEU A 239 4.76 16.63 14.75
CA LEU A 239 4.00 16.61 13.50
C LEU A 239 3.44 15.21 13.28
N CYS A 240 2.12 15.10 13.24
CA CYS A 240 1.39 13.89 12.89
C CYS A 240 0.97 13.91 11.42
N ILE A 241 1.33 12.87 10.68
CA ILE A 241 0.97 12.69 9.27
C ILE A 241 0.07 11.47 9.14
N GLY A 242 -1.20 11.68 8.80
CA GLY A 242 -2.09 10.60 8.42
C GLY A 242 -1.79 10.11 7.01
N ALA A 243 -1.43 8.84 6.91
CA ALA A 243 -1.14 8.11 5.69
C ALA A 243 -2.17 6.98 5.51
N THR A 244 -3.45 7.30 5.36
CA THR A 244 -4.52 6.32 5.11
C THR A 244 -4.42 5.74 3.68
N HIS A 245 -4.64 4.44 3.47
CA HIS A 245 -4.69 3.74 2.15
C HIS A 245 -3.48 3.93 1.20
N TRP A 246 -2.28 3.79 1.72
CA TRP A 246 -0.98 4.12 1.16
C TRP A 246 -0.44 3.04 0.21
N LEU A 247 -1.06 1.86 0.19
CA LEU A 247 -0.97 0.88 -0.88
C LEU A 247 -2.38 0.36 -1.16
N ALA A 248 -2.90 0.60 -2.37
CA ALA A 248 -4.20 0.07 -2.79
C ALA A 248 -4.22 -1.44 -2.62
N ARG A 249 -5.01 -1.89 -1.65
CA ARG A 249 -5.10 -3.27 -1.19
C ARG A 249 -6.58 -3.60 -1.24
N GLY A 250 -7.01 -4.30 -2.28
CA GLY A 250 -8.41 -4.69 -2.45
C GLY A 250 -8.74 -5.82 -1.49
N TYR A 251 -9.06 -5.49 -0.24
CA TYR A 251 -9.56 -6.46 0.73
C TYR A 251 -10.86 -5.97 1.34
N ALA A 252 -11.79 -6.90 1.50
CA ALA A 252 -12.93 -6.67 2.38
C ALA A 252 -12.58 -6.85 3.88
N LYS A 253 -11.52 -7.58 4.30
CA LYS A 253 -11.40 -8.07 5.71
C LYS A 253 -10.00 -8.46 6.28
N SER A 254 -8.85 -7.99 5.81
CA SER A 254 -7.53 -8.48 6.31
C SER A 254 -6.80 -7.55 7.30
N ASN A 255 -6.55 -8.02 8.53
CA ASN A 255 -5.77 -7.35 9.60
C ASN A 255 -4.24 -7.35 9.37
N THR A 256 -3.74 -7.09 8.16
CA THR A 256 -2.28 -7.12 7.91
C THR A 256 -1.59 -5.78 8.19
N HIS A 257 -0.31 -5.80 8.55
CA HIS A 257 0.54 -4.60 8.50
C HIS A 257 0.76 -4.20 7.02
N PRO A 258 0.55 -2.93 6.64
CA PRO A 258 0.45 -2.54 5.24
C PRO A 258 1.79 -2.29 4.56
N LEU A 259 2.85 -1.95 5.29
CA LEU A 259 4.16 -1.67 4.70
C LEU A 259 5.16 -2.80 4.93
N GLY A 260 5.91 -3.15 3.87
CA GLY A 260 7.14 -3.92 4.01
C GLY A 260 8.23 -3.08 4.67
N ARG A 261 9.16 -3.75 5.35
CA ARG A 261 10.28 -3.11 6.06
C ARG A 261 11.11 -2.15 5.20
N ASN A 262 11.31 -2.49 3.91
CA ASN A 262 12.09 -1.65 3.00
C ASN A 262 11.38 -0.32 2.67
N GLN A 263 10.05 -0.33 2.55
CA GLN A 263 9.27 0.87 2.33
C GLN A 263 9.27 1.77 3.57
N GLN A 264 9.17 1.18 4.76
CA GLN A 264 9.30 1.94 6.02
C GLN A 264 10.64 2.67 6.09
N VAL A 265 11.76 1.99 5.79
CA VAL A 265 13.09 2.63 5.79
C VAL A 265 13.16 3.81 4.83
N LYS A 266 12.63 3.67 3.60
CA LYS A 266 12.63 4.77 2.63
C LYS A 266 11.81 5.97 3.11
N ILE A 267 10.65 5.72 3.69
CA ILE A 267 9.78 6.75 4.27
C ILE A 267 10.49 7.46 5.42
N GLN A 268 11.08 6.70 6.36
CA GLN A 268 11.84 7.27 7.48
C GLN A 268 12.98 8.15 6.97
N ASN A 269 13.75 7.67 5.99
CA ASN A 269 14.84 8.44 5.41
C ASN A 269 14.35 9.71 4.73
N THR A 270 13.28 9.66 3.94
CA THR A 270 12.70 10.86 3.32
C THR A 270 12.30 11.90 4.37
N ILE A 271 11.60 11.50 5.43
CA ILE A 271 11.22 12.43 6.51
C ILE A 271 12.45 12.98 7.22
N HIS A 272 13.40 12.10 7.57
CA HIS A 272 14.63 12.47 8.26
C HIS A 272 15.43 13.49 7.44
N ASP A 273 15.63 13.25 6.15
CA ASP A 273 16.36 14.13 5.25
C ASP A 273 15.66 15.50 5.16
N THR A 274 14.33 15.55 5.06
CA THR A 274 13.58 16.81 5.09
C THR A 274 13.77 17.57 6.41
N LEU A 275 13.76 16.87 7.55
CA LEU A 275 13.97 17.47 8.87
C LEU A 275 15.39 18.06 9.01
N VAL A 276 16.41 17.33 8.58
CA VAL A 276 17.81 17.80 8.56
C VAL A 276 17.94 19.07 7.73
N GLN A 277 17.33 19.11 6.55
CA GLN A 277 17.41 20.26 5.64
C GLN A 277 16.77 21.52 6.24
N HIS A 278 15.64 21.39 6.95
CA HIS A 278 14.93 22.53 7.52
C HIS A 278 15.43 22.94 8.90
N SER A 279 16.09 22.02 9.64
CA SER A 279 16.70 22.29 10.95
C SER A 279 15.76 23.03 11.91
N VAL A 280 14.69 22.37 12.35
CA VAL A 280 13.62 22.98 13.18
C VAL A 280 13.77 22.54 14.65
N PRO A 281 14.39 23.31 15.55
CA PRO A 281 14.71 22.83 16.90
C PRO A 281 13.50 22.62 17.80
N GLU A 282 12.39 23.31 17.53
CA GLU A 282 11.17 23.27 18.34
C GLU A 282 10.31 22.02 18.10
N LEU A 283 10.64 21.23 17.08
CA LEU A 283 9.93 20.00 16.72
C LEU A 283 10.72 18.79 17.22
N VAL A 284 10.11 17.93 18.04
CA VAL A 284 10.80 16.73 18.55
C VAL A 284 10.83 15.60 17.52
N GLY A 285 9.79 15.49 16.70
CA GLY A 285 9.77 14.49 15.64
C GLY A 285 8.48 14.47 14.82
N VAL A 286 8.42 13.50 13.92
CA VAL A 286 7.29 13.26 13.03
C VAL A 286 6.76 11.86 13.30
N VAL A 287 5.46 11.75 13.54
CA VAL A 287 4.76 10.48 13.59
C VAL A 287 3.92 10.32 12.33
N MET A 288 4.11 9.22 11.59
CA MET A 288 3.15 8.81 10.57
C MET A 288 2.17 7.81 11.16
N MET A 289 0.87 8.03 10.94
CA MET A 289 -0.21 7.19 11.47
C MET A 289 -1.10 6.68 10.34
N GLU A 290 -1.59 5.46 10.50
CA GLU A 290 -2.68 4.89 9.71
C GLU A 290 -4.06 5.16 10.33
N ASP A 291 -5.07 4.51 9.75
CA ASP A 291 -6.38 4.28 10.35
C ASP A 291 -6.29 3.53 11.70
N ASP A 292 -5.21 2.76 11.92
CA ASP A 292 -4.88 2.14 13.21
C ASP A 292 -3.66 2.84 13.84
N PRO A 293 -3.85 3.64 14.90
CA PRO A 293 -2.78 4.32 15.63
C PRO A 293 -1.67 3.40 16.15
N ALA A 294 -1.96 2.12 16.42
CA ALA A 294 -0.96 1.14 16.85
C ALA A 294 0.02 0.74 15.73
N LYS A 295 -0.24 1.19 14.50
CA LYS A 295 0.63 1.01 13.32
C LYS A 295 1.25 2.34 12.93
N SER A 296 1.93 2.99 13.88
CA SER A 296 2.64 4.24 13.64
C SER A 296 4.09 4.01 13.20
N LEU A 297 4.67 5.04 12.58
CA LEU A 297 6.09 5.11 12.26
C LEU A 297 6.63 6.42 12.84
N TRP A 298 7.48 6.31 13.85
CA TRP A 298 8.16 7.44 14.46
C TRP A 298 9.46 7.77 13.72
N VAL A 299 9.71 9.06 13.50
CA VAL A 299 10.96 9.61 12.97
C VAL A 299 11.40 10.76 13.86
N GLU A 300 12.52 10.56 14.56
CA GLU A 300 13.13 11.57 15.42
C GLU A 300 13.68 12.73 14.59
N ASN A 301 13.51 13.96 15.09
CA ASN A 301 14.15 15.13 14.51
C ASN A 301 15.57 15.28 15.05
N PRO A 302 16.62 15.11 14.22
CA PRO A 302 18.00 15.20 14.68
C PRO A 302 18.42 16.61 15.10
N SER A 303 17.63 17.63 14.75
CA SER A 303 17.89 19.03 15.11
C SER A 303 17.09 19.50 16.33
N ALA A 304 16.29 18.62 16.95
CA ALA A 304 15.48 18.97 18.11
C ALA A 304 16.34 19.47 19.28
N ALA A 305 15.86 20.49 19.98
CA ALA A 305 16.53 21.01 21.16
C ALA A 305 16.54 19.93 22.28
N SER A 306 17.70 19.73 22.93
CA SER A 306 17.89 18.58 23.84
C SER A 306 17.00 18.62 25.08
N ASP A 307 16.66 19.83 25.54
CA ASP A 307 15.68 20.04 26.60
C ASP A 307 14.27 19.61 26.19
N LEU A 308 13.84 19.89 24.94
CA LEU A 308 12.57 19.42 24.41
C LEU A 308 12.53 17.91 24.21
N VAL A 309 13.63 17.28 23.78
CA VAL A 309 13.74 15.81 23.69
C VAL A 309 13.60 15.20 25.08
N THR A 310 14.30 15.75 26.08
CA THR A 310 14.20 15.28 27.47
C THR A 310 12.78 15.45 28.02
N ALA A 311 12.14 16.59 27.74
CA ALA A 311 10.77 16.86 28.14
C ALA A 311 9.82 15.85 27.49
N TYR A 312 9.96 15.59 26.18
CA TYR A 312 9.17 14.57 25.48
C TYR A 312 9.34 13.19 26.13
N GLU A 313 10.56 12.72 26.38
CA GLU A 313 10.86 11.44 27.03
C GLU A 313 10.22 11.29 28.42
N SER A 314 9.95 12.40 29.10
CA SER A 314 9.29 12.42 30.41
C SER A 314 7.76 12.36 30.34
N THR A 315 7.18 12.56 29.15
CA THR A 315 5.72 12.51 28.94
C THR A 315 5.22 11.08 28.81
N ASP A 316 3.98 10.84 29.22
CA ASP A 316 3.31 9.56 29.00
C ASP A 316 3.04 9.29 27.50
N VAL A 317 3.06 10.34 26.65
CA VAL A 317 2.86 10.25 25.18
C VAL A 317 3.88 9.30 24.52
N THR A 318 5.12 9.28 25.00
CA THR A 318 6.21 8.43 24.46
C THR A 318 5.88 6.95 24.45
N ARG A 319 5.12 6.47 25.46
CA ARG A 319 4.72 5.07 25.59
C ARG A 319 3.71 4.63 24.53
N PHE A 320 3.12 5.59 23.81
CA PHE A 320 2.05 5.36 22.85
C PHE A 320 2.49 5.62 21.40
N ILE A 321 3.67 6.19 21.18
CA ILE A 321 4.21 6.52 19.85
C ILE A 321 5.45 5.65 19.50
N GLY A 322 6.07 5.00 20.49
CA GLY A 322 7.26 4.15 20.33
C GLY A 322 7.01 2.65 20.19
#